data_AF-A0A5C7PGE4-F1
#
_entry.id   AF-A0A5C7PGE4-F1
#
_cell.length_a   1.000
_cell.length_b   1.000
_cell.length_c   1.000
_cell.angle_alpha   90.00
_cell.angle_beta   90.00
_cell.angle_gamma   90.00
#
_symmetry.space_group_name_H-M   'P 1'
#
loop_
_entity.id
_entity.type
_entity.pdbx_description
1 polymer ?
#
loop_
_entity_poly.entity_id
_entity_poly.type
_entity_poly.pdbx_seq_one_letter_code
_entity_poly.pdbx_strand_id
1 'polypeptide(L)'
;MAAHAERLKTNHAPFMRTLHGEIRRHPGGYVEIARELGRPAQTLINMFSPVETDTAPPADLLLDVIAIVGARGALGLLASEIGCGLQDARPIELGDDVEAWRRVVVEMGEALATGAQALADGHFDAAERICMAKELDDVIRTAQALRQQMLR
;
A
#
# COMPACT_ATOMS: atom_id res chain seq x y z
N MET A 1 29.61 -10.10 -7.78
CA MET A 1 28.65 -8.98 -7.57
C MET A 1 27.67 -8.84 -8.74
N ALA A 2 28.13 -8.89 -10.01
CA ALA A 2 27.25 -8.81 -11.19
C ALA A 2 26.05 -9.80 -11.17
N ALA A 3 26.27 -11.09 -10.87
CA ALA A 3 25.19 -12.07 -10.78
C ALA A 3 24.13 -11.80 -9.67
N HIS A 4 24.45 -10.98 -8.68
CA HIS A 4 23.46 -10.54 -7.69
C HIS A 4 22.64 -9.36 -8.21
N ALA A 5 23.31 -8.39 -8.85
CA ALA A 5 22.66 -7.24 -9.47
C ALA A 5 21.68 -7.65 -10.58
N GLU A 6 22.11 -8.57 -11.44
CA GLU A 6 21.27 -9.12 -12.52
C GLU A 6 20.03 -9.81 -11.96
N ARG A 7 20.17 -10.62 -10.91
CA ARG A 7 19.04 -11.29 -10.25
C ARG A 7 18.05 -10.29 -9.66
N LEU A 8 18.53 -9.26 -8.96
CA LEU A 8 17.66 -8.24 -8.38
C LEU A 8 16.87 -7.51 -9.48
N LYS A 9 17.55 -7.10 -10.56
CA LYS A 9 16.93 -6.32 -11.64
C LYS A 9 16.04 -7.14 -12.58
N THR A 10 16.29 -8.44 -12.69
CA THR A 10 15.47 -9.37 -13.49
C THR A 10 14.27 -9.86 -12.70
N ASN A 11 14.47 -10.36 -11.49
CA ASN A 11 13.40 -10.95 -10.68
C ASN A 11 12.43 -9.88 -10.16
N HIS A 12 12.94 -8.69 -9.84
CA HIS A 12 12.14 -7.56 -9.36
C HIS A 12 12.10 -6.43 -10.40
N ALA A 13 12.07 -6.79 -11.70
CA ALA A 13 12.03 -5.82 -12.79
C ALA A 13 10.88 -4.80 -12.70
N PRO A 14 9.65 -5.17 -12.29
CA PRO A 14 8.57 -4.19 -12.10
C PRO A 14 8.89 -3.17 -11.01
N PHE A 15 9.44 -3.63 -9.88
CA PHE A 15 9.88 -2.77 -8.77
C PHE A 15 10.96 -1.79 -9.25
N MET A 16 12.03 -2.30 -9.89
CA MET A 16 13.15 -1.45 -10.33
C MET A 16 12.74 -0.44 -11.40
N ARG A 17 11.87 -0.81 -12.34
CA ARG A 17 11.32 0.13 -13.35
C ARG A 17 10.49 1.23 -12.71
N THR A 18 9.66 0.87 -11.73
CA THR A 18 8.80 1.83 -11.03
C THR A 18 9.63 2.79 -10.20
N LEU A 19 10.59 2.27 -9.42
CA LEU A 19 11.51 3.08 -8.63
C LEU A 19 12.34 4.03 -9.50
N HIS A 20 12.88 3.55 -10.63
CA HIS A 20 13.57 4.40 -11.60
C HIS A 20 12.67 5.55 -12.11
N GLY A 21 11.41 5.24 -12.42
CA GLY A 21 10.43 6.24 -12.83
C GLY A 21 10.13 7.27 -11.73
N GLU A 22 10.00 6.83 -10.48
CA GLU A 22 9.78 7.71 -9.32
C GLU A 22 10.99 8.61 -9.05
N ILE A 23 12.21 8.07 -9.11
CA ILE A 23 13.45 8.85 -9.03
C ILE A 23 13.49 9.95 -10.10
N ARG A 24 13.12 9.65 -11.35
CA ARG A 24 13.12 10.64 -12.44
C ARG A 24 12.07 11.72 -12.29
N ARG A 25 10.97 11.44 -11.58
CA ARG A 25 9.88 12.40 -11.32
C ARG A 25 10.14 13.25 -10.08
N HIS A 26 11.01 12.80 -9.18
CA HIS A 26 11.43 13.58 -8.02
C HIS A 26 12.08 14.91 -8.48
N PRO A 27 11.79 16.04 -7.82
CA PRO A 27 12.41 17.33 -8.16
C PRO A 27 13.94 17.23 -8.22
N GLY A 28 14.55 17.62 -9.35
CA GLY A 28 15.99 17.52 -9.57
C GLY A 28 16.54 16.09 -9.82
N GLY A 29 15.69 15.06 -9.69
CA GLY A 29 15.94 13.68 -10.06
C GLY A 29 17.25 13.12 -9.49
N TYR A 30 17.98 12.36 -10.32
CA TYR A 30 19.25 11.75 -9.93
C TYR A 30 20.31 12.75 -9.46
N VAL A 31 20.31 13.99 -9.98
CA VAL A 31 21.31 14.99 -9.61
C VAL A 31 21.11 15.46 -8.18
N GLU A 32 19.87 15.74 -7.81
CA GLU A 32 19.52 16.24 -6.48
C GLU A 32 19.67 15.16 -5.42
N ILE A 33 19.19 13.95 -5.69
CA ILE A 33 19.34 12.80 -4.78
C ILE A 33 20.84 12.49 -4.56
N ALA A 34 21.64 12.55 -5.62
CA ALA A 34 23.08 12.36 -5.52
C ALA A 34 23.76 13.43 -4.66
N ARG A 35 23.31 14.69 -4.76
CA ARG A 35 23.78 15.80 -3.94
C ARG A 35 23.44 15.58 -2.46
N GLU A 36 22.22 15.17 -2.16
CA GLU A 36 21.76 14.88 -0.79
C GLU A 36 22.55 13.72 -0.15
N LEU A 37 22.81 12.68 -0.93
CA LEU A 37 23.56 11.50 -0.47
C LEU A 37 25.08 11.65 -0.53
N GLY A 38 25.61 12.78 -1.02
CA GLY A 38 27.06 13.01 -1.16
C GLY A 38 27.74 12.05 -2.15
N ARG A 39 27.06 11.66 -3.22
CA ARG A 39 27.52 10.66 -4.22
C ARG A 39 27.53 11.23 -5.64
N PRO A 40 28.25 10.61 -6.59
CA PRO A 40 28.16 10.97 -8.00
C PRO A 40 26.82 10.54 -8.61
N ALA A 41 26.16 11.43 -9.36
CA ALA A 41 24.87 11.14 -10.00
C ALA A 41 24.94 9.97 -10.98
N GLN A 42 26.04 9.84 -11.73
CA GLN A 42 26.23 8.73 -12.67
C GLN A 42 26.24 7.37 -11.96
N THR A 43 26.80 7.32 -10.75
CA THR A 43 26.82 6.09 -9.94
C THR A 43 25.40 5.67 -9.58
N LEU A 44 24.54 6.61 -9.16
CA LEU A 44 23.13 6.31 -8.90
C LEU A 44 22.39 5.90 -10.18
N ILE A 45 22.63 6.57 -11.31
CA ILE A 45 21.99 6.21 -12.59
C ILE A 45 22.31 4.76 -12.95
N ASN A 46 23.58 4.34 -12.85
CA ASN A 46 23.96 2.97 -13.19
C ASN A 46 23.30 1.96 -12.24
N MET A 47 23.36 2.21 -10.93
CA MET A 47 22.78 1.30 -9.94
C MET A 47 21.26 1.17 -10.04
N PHE A 48 20.53 2.25 -10.33
CA PHE A 48 19.07 2.25 -10.36
C PHE A 48 18.47 2.15 -11.77
N SER A 49 19.29 2.16 -12.82
CA SER A 49 18.83 1.94 -14.19
C SER A 49 18.30 0.51 -14.35
N PRO A 50 17.10 0.32 -14.92
CA PRO A 50 16.53 -1.01 -15.14
C PRO A 50 17.19 -1.78 -16.30
N VAL A 51 17.98 -1.09 -17.14
CA VAL A 51 18.68 -1.71 -18.29
C VAL A 51 20.14 -2.06 -17.98
N GLU A 52 20.74 -1.41 -16.98
CA GLU A 52 22.10 -1.70 -16.53
C GLU A 52 22.05 -2.87 -15.54
N THR A 53 22.52 -4.06 -15.89
CA THR A 53 22.38 -5.25 -15.03
C THR A 53 23.63 -5.57 -14.21
N ASP A 54 24.76 -4.91 -14.46
CA ASP A 54 26.04 -5.26 -13.83
C ASP A 54 26.19 -4.66 -12.43
N THR A 55 25.38 -3.66 -12.11
CA THR A 55 25.41 -2.95 -10.83
C THR A 55 24.02 -2.88 -10.21
N ALA A 56 23.96 -2.98 -8.88
CA ALA A 56 22.74 -2.80 -8.10
C ALA A 56 23.08 -1.99 -6.85
N PRO A 57 22.11 -1.20 -6.33
CA PRO A 57 22.33 -0.46 -5.11
C PRO A 57 22.45 -1.45 -3.94
N PRO A 58 23.35 -1.19 -2.97
CA PRO A 58 23.29 -1.88 -1.69
C PRO A 58 22.00 -1.52 -0.95
N ALA A 59 21.60 -2.37 0.01
CA ALA A 59 20.29 -2.27 0.66
C ALA A 59 20.07 -0.95 1.42
N ASP A 60 21.11 -0.44 2.08
CA ASP A 60 21.13 0.87 2.73
C ASP A 60 20.83 1.99 1.73
N LEU A 61 21.55 2.02 0.60
CA LEU A 61 21.34 3.03 -0.44
C LEU A 61 19.95 2.92 -1.08
N LEU A 62 19.45 1.70 -1.28
CA LEU A 62 18.12 1.46 -1.80
C LEU A 62 17.06 2.07 -0.88
N LEU A 63 17.18 1.86 0.44
CA LEU A 63 16.27 2.40 1.44
C LEU A 63 16.34 3.93 1.51
N ASP A 64 17.55 4.50 1.51
CA ASP A 64 17.75 5.95 1.53
C ASP A 64 17.07 6.62 0.33
N VAL A 65 17.27 6.07 -0.88
CA VAL A 65 16.65 6.59 -2.10
C VAL A 65 15.12 6.46 -2.05
N ILE A 66 14.59 5.34 -1.56
CA ILE A 66 13.15 5.14 -1.37
C ILE A 66 12.57 6.19 -0.42
N ALA A 67 13.27 6.49 0.68
CA ALA A 67 12.85 7.47 1.67
C ALA A 67 12.86 8.90 1.09
N ILE A 68 13.92 9.28 0.36
CA ILE A 68 14.05 10.60 -0.27
C ILE A 68 12.95 10.83 -1.31
N VAL A 69 12.70 9.86 -2.19
CA VAL A 69 11.76 10.04 -3.30
C VAL A 69 10.32 9.70 -2.93
N GLY A 70 10.08 9.15 -1.74
CA GLY A 70 8.77 8.67 -1.31
C GLY A 70 8.20 7.63 -2.29
N ALA A 71 8.98 6.59 -2.60
CA ALA A 71 8.71 5.61 -3.67
C ALA A 71 7.52 4.66 -3.39
N ARG A 72 6.31 5.22 -3.21
CA ARG A 72 5.10 4.48 -2.84
C ARG A 72 4.69 3.45 -3.89
N GLY A 73 4.86 3.77 -5.18
CA GLY A 73 4.56 2.86 -6.27
C GLY A 73 5.48 1.64 -6.23
N ALA A 74 6.79 1.85 -6.06
CA ALA A 74 7.75 0.76 -5.94
C ALA A 74 7.49 -0.09 -4.69
N LEU A 75 7.28 0.52 -3.52
CA LEU A 75 6.96 -0.19 -2.29
C LEU A 75 5.64 -0.97 -2.38
N GLY A 76 4.63 -0.43 -3.06
CA GLY A 76 3.36 -1.11 -3.31
C GLY A 76 3.52 -2.40 -4.13
N LEU A 77 4.43 -2.42 -5.10
CA LEU A 77 4.74 -3.63 -5.86
C LEU A 77 5.38 -4.70 -4.98
N LEU A 78 6.37 -4.35 -4.14
CA LEU A 78 6.96 -5.30 -3.20
C LEU A 78 5.94 -5.84 -2.20
N ALA A 79 5.04 -4.98 -1.68
CA ALA A 79 3.97 -5.41 -0.79
C ALA A 79 3.04 -6.43 -1.49
N SER A 80 2.70 -6.19 -2.76
CA SER A 80 1.83 -7.09 -3.53
C SER A 80 2.46 -8.47 -3.78
N GLU A 81 3.78 -8.56 -3.92
CA GLU A 81 4.50 -9.85 -4.10
C GLU A 81 4.35 -10.77 -2.88
N ILE A 82 4.14 -10.21 -1.69
CA ILE A 82 3.93 -10.96 -0.44
C ILE A 82 2.46 -10.99 0.01
N GLY A 83 1.52 -10.59 -0.86
CA GLY A 83 0.08 -10.57 -0.56
C GLY A 83 -0.34 -9.48 0.43
N CYS A 84 0.47 -8.44 0.60
CA CYS A 84 0.18 -7.31 1.48
C CYS A 84 -0.16 -6.04 0.68
N GLY A 85 -0.82 -5.08 1.34
CA GLY A 85 -1.00 -3.72 0.83
C GLY A 85 -0.08 -2.74 1.54
N LEU A 86 0.47 -1.77 0.81
CA LEU A 86 1.21 -0.67 1.42
C LEU A 86 0.23 0.20 2.22
N GLN A 87 0.47 0.35 3.52
CA GLN A 87 -0.27 1.26 4.39
C GLN A 87 0.67 2.33 4.94
N ASP A 88 0.12 3.52 5.17
CA ASP A 88 0.84 4.58 5.87
C ASP A 88 1.02 4.18 7.33
N ALA A 89 2.26 4.08 7.79
CA ALA A 89 2.56 3.85 9.19
C ALA A 89 2.22 5.13 9.98
N ARG A 90 1.07 5.13 10.66
CA ARG A 90 0.77 6.12 11.70
C ARG A 90 1.11 5.52 13.07
N PRO A 91 1.68 6.28 14.01
CA PRO A 91 1.80 5.82 15.40
C PRO A 91 0.42 5.48 15.94
N ILE A 92 0.24 4.25 16.43
CA ILE A 92 -1.04 3.80 17.00
C ILE A 92 -1.16 4.39 18.41
N GLU A 93 -2.01 5.40 18.59
CA GLU A 93 -2.46 5.85 19.91
C GLU A 93 -3.73 5.09 20.29
N LEU A 94 -3.59 4.09 21.17
CA LEU A 94 -4.72 3.31 21.69
C LEU A 94 -5.58 4.18 22.63
N GLY A 95 -6.65 4.78 22.10
CA GLY A 95 -7.60 5.58 22.88
C GLY A 95 -9.05 5.54 22.36
N ASP A 96 -9.27 5.85 21.08
CA ASP A 96 -10.62 5.95 20.48
C ASP A 96 -10.95 4.82 19.48
N ASP A 97 -9.93 4.14 18.95
CA ASP A 97 -10.08 3.13 17.89
C ASP A 97 -10.77 1.85 18.36
N VAL A 98 -10.63 1.50 19.65
CA VAL A 98 -11.26 0.30 20.22
C VAL A 98 -12.78 0.44 20.27
N GLU A 99 -13.27 1.62 20.64
CA GLU A 99 -14.70 1.90 20.71
C GLU A 99 -15.30 2.05 19.30
N ALA A 100 -14.55 2.65 18.38
CA ALA A 100 -14.95 2.76 17.00
C ALA A 100 -14.94 1.39 16.28
N TRP A 101 -13.98 0.50 16.59
CA TRP A 101 -13.98 -0.90 16.15
C TRP A 101 -15.16 -1.69 16.73
N ARG A 102 -15.45 -1.51 18.02
CA ARG A 102 -16.62 -2.13 18.67
C ARG A 102 -17.91 -1.77 17.93
N ARG A 103 -18.08 -0.50 17.54
CA ARG A 103 -19.26 -0.03 16.80
C ARG A 103 -19.43 -0.73 15.45
N VAL A 104 -18.35 -0.87 14.68
CA VAL A 104 -18.38 -1.60 13.39
C VAL A 104 -18.79 -3.05 13.57
N VAL A 105 -18.26 -3.73 14.60
CA VAL A 105 -18.59 -5.13 14.87
C VAL A 105 -20.06 -5.31 15.27
N VAL A 106 -20.61 -4.38 16.05
CA VAL A 106 -22.03 -4.41 16.45
C VAL A 106 -22.95 -4.18 15.25
N GLU A 107 -22.73 -3.12 14.47
CA GLU A 107 -23.55 -2.81 13.29
C GLU A 107 -23.51 -3.93 12.24
N MET A 108 -22.34 -4.55 12.05
CA MET A 108 -22.21 -5.71 11.16
C MET A 108 -22.99 -6.93 11.69
N GLY A 109 -22.96 -7.17 13.00
CA GLY A 109 -23.73 -8.23 13.63
C GLY A 109 -25.24 -8.04 13.47
N GLU A 110 -25.72 -6.81 13.61
CA GLU A 110 -27.13 -6.44 13.43
C GLU A 110 -27.58 -6.64 11.98
N ALA A 111 -26.82 -6.14 11.01
CA ALA A 111 -27.12 -6.32 9.59
C ALA A 111 -27.17 -7.81 9.18
N LEU A 112 -26.24 -8.62 9.69
CA LEU A 112 -26.22 -10.07 9.44
C LEU A 112 -27.41 -10.78 10.12
N ALA A 113 -27.82 -10.33 11.30
CA ALA A 113 -28.99 -10.87 12.00
C ALA A 113 -30.30 -10.55 11.26
N THR A 114 -30.46 -9.31 10.78
CA THR A 114 -31.60 -8.91 9.92
C THR A 114 -31.63 -9.75 8.65
N GLY A 115 -30.48 -9.92 8.00
CA GLY A 115 -30.35 -10.76 6.82
C GLY A 115 -30.74 -12.22 7.06
N ALA A 116 -30.28 -12.79 8.17
CA ALA A 116 -30.64 -14.15 8.55
C ALA A 116 -32.13 -14.31 8.83
N GLN A 117 -32.79 -13.29 9.40
CA GLN A 117 -34.24 -13.28 9.62
C GLN A 117 -35.03 -13.15 8.32
N ALA A 118 -34.61 -12.29 7.39
CA ALA A 118 -35.23 -12.15 6.08
C ALA A 118 -35.13 -13.45 5.27
N LEU A 119 -34.03 -14.19 5.41
CA LEU A 119 -33.84 -15.48 4.74
C LEU A 119 -34.56 -16.67 5.42
N ALA A 120 -35.22 -16.46 6.56
CA ALA A 120 -35.78 -17.54 7.37
C ALA A 120 -36.99 -18.23 6.72
N ASP A 121 -37.69 -17.54 5.83
CA ASP A 121 -38.82 -18.09 5.07
C ASP A 121 -38.40 -18.76 3.74
N GLY A 122 -37.08 -18.79 3.47
CA GLY A 122 -36.49 -19.37 2.27
C GLY A 122 -36.58 -18.50 1.03
N HIS A 123 -37.07 -17.27 1.14
CA HIS A 123 -37.10 -16.29 0.07
C HIS A 123 -36.13 -15.14 0.35
N PHE A 124 -35.78 -14.42 -0.71
CA PHE A 124 -34.99 -13.19 -0.60
C PHE A 124 -35.50 -12.22 -1.63
N ASP A 125 -36.59 -11.53 -1.29
CA ASP A 125 -37.36 -10.74 -2.23
C ASP A 125 -36.68 -9.41 -2.60
N ALA A 126 -37.29 -8.65 -3.52
CA ALA A 126 -36.71 -7.41 -4.00
C ALA A 126 -36.62 -6.33 -2.91
N ALA A 127 -37.56 -6.28 -1.97
CA ALA A 127 -37.58 -5.31 -0.89
C ALA A 127 -36.52 -5.65 0.17
N GLU A 128 -36.39 -6.93 0.52
CA GLU A 128 -35.38 -7.45 1.45
C GLU A 128 -33.96 -7.26 0.92
N ARG A 129 -33.75 -7.49 -0.38
CA ARG A 129 -32.47 -7.19 -1.04
C ARG A 129 -32.09 -5.73 -0.93
N ILE A 130 -33.04 -4.82 -1.13
CA ILE A 130 -32.80 -3.38 -1.03
C ILE A 130 -32.55 -2.96 0.42
N CYS A 131 -33.25 -3.55 1.38
CA CYS A 131 -33.06 -3.28 2.81
C CYS A 131 -31.67 -3.75 3.27
N MET A 132 -31.32 -5.00 2.97
CA MET A 132 -30.02 -5.56 3.34
C MET A 132 -28.85 -4.86 2.61
N ALA A 133 -29.02 -4.46 1.36
CA ALA A 133 -28.01 -3.66 0.66
C ALA A 133 -27.75 -2.32 1.38
N LYS A 134 -28.79 -1.66 1.89
CA LYS A 134 -28.63 -0.41 2.67
C LYS A 134 -27.93 -0.64 4.00
N GLU A 135 -28.29 -1.69 4.73
CA GLU A 135 -27.64 -2.04 6.00
C GLU A 135 -26.17 -2.41 5.80
N LEU A 136 -25.85 -3.14 4.73
CA LEU A 136 -24.46 -3.40 4.34
C LEU A 136 -23.73 -2.13 3.92
N ASP A 137 -24.37 -1.23 3.18
CA ASP A 137 -23.79 0.08 2.82
C ASP A 137 -23.54 0.97 4.05
N ASP A 138 -24.40 0.88 5.08
CA ASP A 138 -24.21 1.57 6.36
C ASP A 138 -23.00 0.99 7.11
N VAL A 139 -22.90 -0.34 7.21
CA VAL A 139 -21.72 -1.02 7.79
C VAL A 139 -20.45 -0.66 7.02
N ILE A 140 -20.50 -0.64 5.68
CA ILE A 140 -19.38 -0.23 4.82
C ILE A 140 -18.99 1.22 5.11
N ARG A 141 -19.96 2.13 5.27
CA ARG A 141 -19.70 3.53 5.60
C ARG A 141 -19.07 3.68 6.99
N THR A 142 -19.58 2.99 8.00
CA THR A 142 -19.00 3.00 9.35
C THR A 142 -17.60 2.39 9.35
N ALA A 143 -17.39 1.28 8.65
CA ALA A 143 -16.07 0.66 8.49
C ALA A 143 -15.10 1.57 7.71
N GLN A 144 -15.58 2.30 6.70
CA GLN A 144 -14.79 3.30 5.99
C GLN A 144 -14.48 4.52 6.86
N ALA A 145 -15.41 4.97 7.69
CA ALA A 145 -15.20 6.08 8.63
C ALA A 145 -14.18 5.69 9.70
N LEU A 146 -14.31 4.48 10.28
CA LEU A 146 -13.31 3.92 11.17
C LEU A 146 -11.96 3.78 10.45
N ARG A 147 -11.95 3.21 9.24
CA ARG A 147 -10.73 3.11 8.44
C ARG A 147 -10.12 4.50 8.20
N GLN A 148 -10.91 5.54 7.97
CA GLN A 148 -10.41 6.92 7.85
C GLN A 148 -9.97 7.54 9.17
N GLN A 149 -10.55 7.12 10.31
CA GLN A 149 -10.11 7.53 11.65
C GLN A 149 -8.79 6.87 12.04
N MET A 150 -8.63 5.56 11.82
CA MET A 150 -7.34 4.86 11.87
C MET A 150 -6.37 5.42 10.79
N LEU A 151 -6.97 5.90 9.70
CA LEU A 151 -6.48 6.74 8.60
C LEU A 151 -6.06 8.18 8.95
N ARG A 152 -6.19 8.67 10.18
CA ARG A 152 -5.89 10.06 10.60
C ARG A 152 -4.76 10.09 11.61
#